data_AF-A0A923UQC3-F1
#
_entry.id   AF-A0A923UQC3-F1
#
_cell.length_a   1.000
_cell.length_b   1.000
_cell.length_c   1.000
_cell.angle_alpha   90.00
_cell.angle_beta   90.00
_cell.angle_gamma   90.00
#
_symmetry.space_group_name_H-M   'P 1'
#
loop_
_entity.id
_entity.type
_entity.pdbx_description
1 polymer ?
#
loop_
_entity_poly.entity_id
_entity_poly.type
_entity_poly.pdbx_seq_one_letter_code
_entity_poly.pdbx_strand_id
1 'polypeptide(L)'
;MNAPVQEQLQHEKLNCGKYIYLNTKDIEELKTNTNTTFGNHTYTHYDLNAVPLYTAITDVTKNENYLNETLKITSKHLAIPFGKQEHFNNEIIESLGSNNYTSALTTNPNAINLTALNSNKYKQSGVHILPRIGLTNESVNDLLFLINRTIFKNYEI
;
A
#
# COMPACT_ATOMS: atom_id res chain seq x y z
N MET A 1 17.75 -8.88 -29.84
CA MET A 1 17.92 -7.96 -28.70
C MET A 1 16.89 -6.86 -28.87
N ASN A 2 15.77 -6.94 -28.16
CA ASN A 2 14.71 -5.93 -28.26
C ASN A 2 14.86 -4.96 -27.09
N ALA A 3 14.91 -3.67 -27.40
CA ALA A 3 14.95 -2.60 -26.40
C ALA A 3 13.70 -2.66 -25.50
N PRO A 4 13.80 -2.29 -24.22
CA PRO A 4 12.62 -2.19 -23.36
C PRO A 4 11.77 -1.03 -23.85
N VAL A 5 10.48 -1.31 -24.06
CA VAL A 5 9.45 -0.29 -24.28
C VAL A 5 9.37 0.53 -23.00
N GLN A 6 10.01 1.70 -22.98
CA GLN A 6 9.70 2.76 -22.03
C GLN A 6 8.31 3.29 -22.42
N GLU A 7 7.27 2.67 -21.88
CA GLU A 7 5.99 3.34 -21.76
C GLU A 7 6.22 4.50 -20.78
N GLN A 8 6.54 5.67 -21.34
CA GLN A 8 6.53 6.92 -20.59
C GLN A 8 5.11 7.07 -20.04
N LEU A 9 4.94 6.84 -18.74
CA LEU A 9 3.79 7.35 -18.00
C LEU A 9 3.67 8.82 -18.38
N GLN A 10 2.69 9.15 -19.20
CA GLN A 10 2.45 10.53 -19.59
C GLN A 10 2.22 11.29 -18.30
N HIS A 11 3.18 12.15 -17.95
CA HIS A 11 3.05 13.08 -16.86
C HIS A 11 1.90 14.02 -17.20
N GLU A 12 0.67 13.62 -16.86
CA GLU A 12 -0.52 14.42 -17.05
C GLU A 12 -0.33 15.73 -16.27
N LYS A 13 0.02 16.78 -17.01
CA LYS A 13 0.05 18.14 -16.49
C LYS A 13 -1.39 18.57 -16.32
N LEU A 14 -1.78 18.87 -15.08
CA LEU A 14 -2.99 19.66 -14.87
C LEU A 14 -2.79 21.05 -15.50
N ASN A 15 -3.90 21.69 -15.91
CA ASN A 15 -3.92 23.03 -16.50
C ASN A 15 -3.23 24.14 -15.66
N CYS A 16 -2.82 23.84 -14.43
CA CYS A 16 -2.10 24.74 -13.52
C CYS A 16 -0.57 24.50 -13.45
N GLY A 17 0.00 23.65 -14.31
CA GLY A 17 1.44 23.37 -14.33
C GLY A 17 1.94 22.44 -13.22
N LYS A 18 1.03 21.83 -12.43
CA LYS A 18 1.36 20.84 -11.41
C LYS A 18 1.27 19.43 -11.99
N TYR A 19 2.27 18.61 -11.66
CA TYR A 19 2.29 17.18 -11.95
C TYR A 19 1.41 16.43 -10.94
N ILE A 20 0.65 15.43 -11.39
CA ILE A 20 -0.20 14.60 -10.52
C ILE A 20 0.64 13.56 -9.74
N TYR A 21 1.75 13.12 -10.32
CA TYR A 21 2.66 12.12 -9.74
C TYR A 21 4.05 12.70 -9.48
N LEU A 22 4.75 12.12 -8.51
CA LEU A 22 6.17 12.35 -8.29
C LEU A 22 6.96 11.94 -9.55
N ASN A 23 7.93 12.75 -9.93
CA ASN A 23 8.89 12.42 -10.97
C ASN A 23 10.23 11.96 -10.36
N THR A 24 11.17 11.53 -11.21
CA THR A 24 12.49 11.05 -10.77
C THR A 24 13.27 12.08 -9.95
N LYS A 25 13.16 13.38 -10.26
CA LYS A 25 13.84 14.43 -9.48
C LYS A 25 13.26 14.54 -8.08
N ASP A 26 11.93 14.49 -7.94
CA ASP A 26 11.27 14.53 -6.62
C ASP A 26 11.68 13.32 -5.77
N ILE A 27 11.78 12.15 -6.41
CA ILE A 27 12.24 10.91 -5.78
C ILE A 27 13.69 11.03 -5.31
N GLU A 28 14.61 11.54 -6.14
CA GLU A 28 16.01 11.74 -5.75
C GLU A 28 16.16 12.73 -4.60
N GLU A 29 15.33 13.80 -4.57
CA GLU A 29 15.29 14.74 -3.45
C GLU A 29 14.83 14.03 -2.16
N LEU A 30 13.70 13.31 -2.22
CA LEU A 30 13.15 12.59 -1.07
C LEU A 30 14.08 11.49 -0.55
N LYS A 31 14.88 10.86 -1.42
CA LYS A 31 15.90 9.87 -1.02
C LYS A 31 17.00 10.45 -0.13
N THR A 32 17.25 11.77 -0.18
CA THR A 32 18.21 12.42 0.72
C THR A 32 17.67 12.56 2.16
N ASN A 33 16.37 12.39 2.36
CA ASN A 33 15.72 12.51 3.66
C ASN A 33 15.56 11.14 4.32
N THR A 34 16.28 10.90 5.41
CA THR A 34 16.25 9.63 6.15
C THR A 34 14.91 9.31 6.82
N ASN A 35 13.99 10.28 6.89
CA ASN A 35 12.65 10.10 7.47
C ASN A 35 11.59 9.75 6.41
N THR A 36 11.96 9.69 5.13
CA THR A 36 11.05 9.29 4.05
C THR A 36 11.31 7.86 3.65
N THR A 37 10.25 7.08 3.49
CA THR A 37 10.33 5.70 2.98
C THR A 37 9.43 5.56 1.75
N PHE A 38 9.82 4.65 0.86
CA PHE A 38 9.04 4.26 -0.29
C PHE A 38 8.55 2.82 -0.07
N GLY A 39 7.36 2.53 -0.55
CA GLY A 39 6.74 1.21 -0.42
C GLY A 39 5.93 0.86 -1.65
N ASN A 40 5.60 -0.42 -1.74
CA ASN A 40 4.84 -0.95 -2.87
C ASN A 40 3.37 -0.53 -2.78
N HIS A 41 2.83 -0.06 -3.90
CA HIS A 41 1.40 0.24 -4.06
C HIS A 41 0.85 -0.30 -5.39
N THR A 42 1.39 -1.44 -5.85
CA THR A 42 1.12 -2.10 -7.14
C THR A 42 1.59 -1.26 -8.34
N TYR A 43 1.73 -1.86 -9.52
CA TYR A 43 2.28 -1.19 -10.69
C TYR A 43 1.22 -0.41 -11.47
N THR A 44 -0.01 -0.93 -11.55
CA THR A 44 -1.11 -0.34 -12.31
C THR A 44 -2.29 0.13 -11.46
N HIS A 45 -2.29 -0.14 -10.15
CA HIS A 45 -3.36 0.26 -9.23
C HIS A 45 -4.71 -0.44 -9.51
N TYR A 46 -4.67 -1.72 -9.90
CA TYR A 46 -5.88 -2.54 -10.01
C TYR A 46 -6.56 -2.76 -8.65
N ASP A 47 -7.87 -2.98 -8.70
CA ASP A 47 -8.53 -3.78 -7.69
C ASP A 47 -7.98 -5.22 -7.80
N LEU A 48 -7.20 -5.64 -6.82
CA LEU A 48 -6.50 -6.92 -6.86
C LEU A 48 -7.46 -8.12 -6.85
N ASN A 49 -8.67 -7.97 -6.30
CA ASN A 49 -9.68 -9.02 -6.28
C ASN A 49 -10.53 -9.06 -7.56
N ALA A 50 -10.49 -8.00 -8.38
CA ALA A 50 -11.20 -7.94 -9.66
C ALA A 50 -10.43 -8.56 -10.83
N VAL A 51 -9.17 -8.96 -10.62
CA VAL A 51 -8.30 -9.56 -11.65
C VAL A 51 -7.88 -10.97 -11.26
N PRO A 52 -7.49 -11.84 -12.22
CA PRO A 52 -6.93 -13.15 -11.90
C PRO A 52 -5.72 -13.05 -10.97
N LEU A 53 -5.58 -14.00 -10.04
CA LEU A 53 -4.50 -14.00 -9.03
C LEU A 53 -3.11 -13.81 -9.65
N TYR A 54 -2.80 -14.54 -10.72
CA TYR A 54 -1.52 -14.39 -11.44
C TYR A 54 -1.27 -12.95 -11.90
N THR A 55 -2.30 -12.26 -12.39
CA THR A 55 -2.23 -10.85 -12.80
C THR A 55 -1.97 -9.94 -11.61
N ALA A 56 -2.70 -10.13 -10.51
CA ALA A 56 -2.52 -9.37 -9.27
C ALA A 56 -1.08 -9.49 -8.73
N ILE A 57 -0.56 -10.72 -8.64
CA ILE A 57 0.80 -10.96 -8.13
C ILE A 57 1.85 -10.43 -9.10
N THR A 58 1.66 -10.59 -10.41
CA THR A 58 2.55 -10.00 -11.40
C THR A 58 2.62 -8.48 -11.27
N ASP A 59 1.49 -7.82 -11.00
CA ASP A 59 1.44 -6.37 -10.83
C ASP A 59 2.18 -5.90 -9.57
N VAL A 60 2.00 -6.61 -8.46
CA VAL A 60 2.75 -6.37 -7.21
C VAL A 60 4.25 -6.56 -7.43
N THR A 61 4.66 -7.68 -8.04
CA THR A 61 6.07 -8.00 -8.30
C THR A 61 6.73 -7.02 -9.27
N LYS A 62 5.99 -6.53 -10.28
CA LYS A 62 6.50 -5.51 -11.21
C LYS A 62 6.86 -4.21 -10.47
N ASN A 63 6.00 -3.72 -9.57
CA ASN A 63 6.34 -2.54 -8.77
C ASN A 63 7.50 -2.84 -7.81
N GLU A 64 7.54 -4.04 -7.22
CA GLU A 64 8.66 -4.41 -6.33
C GLU A 64 10.00 -4.38 -7.05
N ASN A 65 10.06 -4.94 -8.27
CA ASN A 65 11.25 -4.89 -9.10
C ASN A 65 11.60 -3.45 -9.48
N TYR A 66 10.62 -2.61 -9.81
CA TYR A 66 10.84 -1.19 -10.10
C TYR A 66 11.44 -0.44 -8.90
N LEU A 67 10.90 -0.65 -7.69
CA LEU A 67 11.42 -0.07 -6.45
C LEU A 67 12.85 -0.55 -6.16
N ASN A 68 13.11 -1.85 -6.36
CA ASN A 68 14.43 -2.42 -6.14
C ASN A 68 15.46 -1.89 -7.15
N GLU A 69 15.12 -1.87 -8.44
CA GLU A 69 16.02 -1.43 -9.48
C GLU A 69 16.33 0.07 -9.37
N THR A 70 15.30 0.89 -9.14
CA THR A 70 15.39 2.36 -9.14
C THR A 70 15.85 2.92 -7.80
N LEU A 71 15.32 2.41 -6.69
CA LEU A 71 15.52 2.99 -5.36
C LEU A 71 16.42 2.15 -4.46
N LYS A 72 16.78 0.92 -4.89
CA LYS A 72 17.49 -0.07 -4.06
C LYS A 72 16.73 -0.40 -2.77
N ILE A 73 15.40 -0.36 -2.85
CA ILE A 73 14.49 -0.67 -1.74
C ILE A 73 13.84 -2.03 -2.01
N THR A 74 13.71 -2.82 -0.95
CA THR A 74 12.83 -4.00 -0.95
C THR A 74 11.69 -3.71 0.01
N SER A 75 10.46 -3.68 -0.48
CA SER A 75 9.31 -3.37 0.35
C SER A 75 8.97 -4.54 1.26
N LYS A 76 8.68 -4.24 2.52
CA LYS A 76 8.09 -5.20 3.47
C LYS A 76 6.58 -5.05 3.61
N HIS A 77 6.06 -3.96 3.05
CA HIS A 77 4.68 -3.53 3.18
C HIS A 77 4.07 -3.35 1.79
N LEU A 78 2.88 -3.91 1.57
CA LEU A 78 2.07 -3.55 0.41
C LEU A 78 0.94 -2.64 0.87
N ALA A 79 0.86 -1.42 0.35
CA ALA A 79 -0.38 -0.67 0.43
C ALA A 79 -1.35 -1.23 -0.63
N ILE A 80 -2.48 -1.79 -0.22
CA ILE A 80 -3.45 -2.35 -1.16
C ILE A 80 -4.21 -1.19 -1.84
N PRO A 81 -4.28 -1.13 -3.19
CA PRO A 81 -5.11 -0.17 -3.91
C PRO A 81 -6.55 -0.19 -3.39
N PHE A 82 -7.11 1.00 -3.14
CA PHE A 82 -8.43 1.22 -2.54
C PHE A 82 -8.62 0.70 -1.09
N GLY A 83 -7.98 -0.41 -0.72
CA GLY A 83 -7.71 -0.85 0.65
C GLY A 83 -8.88 -1.45 1.43
N LYS A 84 -10.10 -1.48 0.89
CA LYS A 84 -11.25 -2.16 1.52
C LYS A 84 -11.21 -3.69 1.37
N GLN A 85 -11.98 -4.42 2.19
CA GLN A 85 -11.99 -5.89 2.21
C GLN A 85 -12.35 -6.53 0.87
N GLU A 86 -13.20 -5.89 0.08
CA GLU A 86 -13.61 -6.37 -1.24
C GLU A 86 -12.48 -6.31 -2.29
N HIS A 87 -11.41 -5.55 -2.05
CA HIS A 87 -10.33 -5.34 -3.03
C HIS A 87 -9.18 -6.34 -2.92
N PHE A 88 -9.26 -7.30 -1.99
CA PHE A 88 -8.29 -8.37 -1.85
C PHE A 88 -8.93 -9.61 -1.23
N ASN A 89 -8.30 -10.76 -1.41
CA ASN A 89 -8.80 -12.03 -0.89
C ASN A 89 -7.66 -12.82 -0.21
N ASN A 90 -7.98 -14.01 0.30
CA ASN A 90 -7.01 -14.84 1.02
C ASN A 90 -5.84 -15.28 0.13
N GLU A 91 -6.10 -15.67 -1.12
CA GLU A 91 -5.06 -16.17 -2.02
C GLU A 91 -4.04 -15.08 -2.34
N ILE A 92 -4.50 -13.83 -2.48
CA ILE A 92 -3.62 -12.66 -2.64
C ILE A 92 -2.73 -12.51 -1.41
N ILE A 93 -3.30 -12.50 -0.20
CA ILE A 93 -2.52 -12.31 1.04
C ILE A 93 -1.52 -13.45 1.27
N GLU A 94 -1.90 -14.71 0.99
CA GLU A 94 -1.00 -15.86 1.05
C GLU A 94 0.18 -15.71 0.08
N SER A 95 -0.11 -15.30 -1.16
CA SER A 95 0.91 -15.04 -2.17
C SER A 95 1.86 -13.90 -1.76
N LEU A 96 1.37 -12.86 -1.07
CA LEU A 96 2.24 -11.80 -0.53
C LEU A 96 3.24 -12.36 0.48
N GLY A 97 2.81 -13.28 1.35
CA GLY A 97 3.68 -13.94 2.31
C GLY A 97 4.80 -14.73 1.63
N SER A 98 4.47 -15.47 0.56
CA SER A 98 5.47 -16.15 -0.28
C SER A 98 6.44 -15.20 -1.00
N ASN A 99 6.06 -13.92 -1.17
CA ASN A 99 6.88 -12.88 -1.80
C ASN A 99 7.57 -11.96 -0.75
N ASN A 100 7.81 -12.45 0.46
CA ASN A 100 8.56 -11.76 1.53
C ASN A 100 7.92 -10.47 2.07
N TYR A 101 6.63 -10.23 1.80
CA TYR A 101 5.88 -9.18 2.48
C TYR A 101 5.54 -9.63 3.90
N THR A 102 5.70 -8.74 4.86
CA THR A 102 5.35 -9.00 6.26
C THR A 102 4.01 -8.38 6.64
N SER A 103 3.51 -7.43 5.84
CA SER A 103 2.21 -6.84 6.08
C SER A 103 1.57 -6.21 4.84
N ALA A 104 0.27 -6.06 4.90
CA ALA A 104 -0.53 -5.36 3.92
C ALA A 104 -1.34 -4.24 4.61
N LEU A 105 -1.24 -3.02 4.07
CA LEU A 105 -1.92 -1.84 4.57
C LEU A 105 -3.28 -1.69 3.88
N THR A 106 -4.33 -1.59 4.68
CA THR A 106 -5.73 -1.49 4.24
C THR A 106 -6.33 -0.15 4.67
N THR A 107 -7.54 0.18 4.22
CA THR A 107 -8.31 1.38 4.63
C THR A 107 -9.56 1.01 5.42
N ASN A 108 -9.70 -0.28 5.78
CA ASN A 108 -10.83 -0.74 6.59
C ASN A 108 -10.75 -0.14 8.01
N PRO A 109 -11.78 0.60 8.45
CA PRO A 109 -11.80 1.22 9.77
C PRO A 109 -12.12 0.19 10.85
N ASN A 110 -11.17 -0.73 11.10
CA ASN A 110 -11.26 -1.69 12.18
C ASN A 110 -10.29 -1.30 13.29
N ALA A 111 -10.68 -1.53 14.55
CA ALA A 111 -9.74 -1.41 15.67
C ALA A 111 -8.52 -2.29 15.40
N ILE A 112 -7.32 -1.77 15.66
CA ILE A 112 -6.11 -2.58 15.63
C ILE A 112 -6.21 -3.53 16.81
N ASN A 113 -6.62 -4.76 16.53
CA ASN A 113 -6.57 -5.81 17.51
C ASN A 113 -5.13 -6.35 17.55
N LEU A 114 -4.29 -5.71 18.38
CA LEU A 114 -2.88 -6.07 18.55
C LEU A 114 -2.69 -7.53 19.00
N THR A 115 -3.64 -8.11 19.75
CA THR A 115 -3.60 -9.53 20.11
C THR A 115 -4.05 -10.45 18.96
N ALA A 116 -4.89 -9.95 18.04
CA ALA A 116 -5.28 -10.66 16.81
C ALA A 116 -4.32 -10.49 15.63
N LEU A 117 -3.28 -9.66 15.74
CA LEU A 117 -2.13 -9.76 14.82
C LEU A 117 -1.54 -11.18 14.82
N ASN A 118 -1.71 -11.93 15.92
CA ASN A 118 -1.35 -13.34 16.08
C ASN A 118 -2.50 -14.35 15.83
N SER A 119 -3.73 -13.87 15.60
CA SER A 119 -4.94 -14.70 15.38
C SER A 119 -5.66 -14.36 14.06
N ASN A 120 -4.98 -13.64 13.16
CA ASN A 120 -5.57 -13.19 11.90
C ASN A 120 -6.02 -14.38 11.05
N LYS A 121 -7.10 -14.20 10.30
CA LYS A 121 -7.59 -15.14 9.27
C LYS A 121 -6.47 -15.63 8.33
N TYR A 122 -5.44 -14.79 8.17
CA TYR A 122 -4.29 -14.98 7.29
C TYR A 122 -3.03 -15.48 8.03
N LYS A 123 -3.13 -16.00 9.25
CA LYS A 123 -1.95 -16.43 10.05
C LYS A 123 -1.02 -17.38 9.31
N GLN A 124 -1.55 -18.23 8.43
CA GLN A 124 -0.77 -19.16 7.62
C GLN A 124 0.14 -18.45 6.60
N SER A 125 -0.23 -17.24 6.16
CA SER A 125 0.59 -16.44 5.23
C SER A 125 1.79 -15.76 5.90
N GLY A 126 1.76 -15.56 7.23
CA GLY A 126 2.73 -14.71 7.93
C GLY A 126 2.57 -13.20 7.65
N VAL A 127 1.56 -12.78 6.88
CA VAL A 127 1.29 -11.37 6.55
C VAL A 127 0.30 -10.76 7.55
N HIS A 128 0.70 -9.64 8.17
CA HIS A 128 -0.19 -8.87 9.03
C HIS A 128 -1.04 -7.87 8.23
N ILE A 129 -2.35 -7.89 8.42
CA ILE A 129 -3.24 -6.86 7.86
C ILE A 129 -3.29 -5.68 8.82
N LEU A 130 -2.83 -4.51 8.36
CA LEU A 130 -2.77 -3.29 9.14
C LEU A 130 -3.80 -2.28 8.61
N PRO A 131 -4.80 -1.87 9.41
CA PRO A 131 -5.75 -0.83 9.01
C PRO A 131 -5.09 0.55 9.04
N ARG A 132 -5.45 1.40 8.07
CA ARG A 132 -5.08 2.82 8.02
C ARG A 132 -6.33 3.68 8.13
N ILE A 133 -6.16 4.87 8.71
CA ILE A 133 -7.19 5.90 8.76
C ILE A 133 -7.04 6.74 7.48
N GLY A 134 -8.06 6.72 6.62
CA GLY A 134 -8.13 7.66 5.51
C GLY A 134 -8.39 9.06 6.05
N LEU A 135 -7.60 10.04 5.63
CA LEU A 135 -7.75 11.44 6.01
C LEU A 135 -8.33 12.22 4.83
N THR A 136 -9.28 13.10 5.12
CA THR A 136 -9.93 14.02 4.20
C THR A 136 -9.90 15.45 4.76
N ASN A 137 -10.98 15.91 5.39
CA ASN A 137 -11.13 17.24 5.96
C ASN A 137 -11.53 17.22 7.44
N GLU A 138 -11.15 16.17 8.16
CA GLU A 138 -11.46 15.98 9.57
C GLU A 138 -10.86 17.11 10.42
N SER A 139 -11.58 17.53 11.46
CA SER A 139 -11.03 18.44 12.47
C SER A 139 -9.97 17.73 13.32
N VAL A 140 -9.19 18.49 14.09
CA VAL A 140 -8.23 17.92 15.04
C VAL A 140 -8.93 16.98 16.04
N ASN A 141 -10.14 17.31 16.49
CA ASN A 141 -10.90 16.47 17.41
C ASN A 141 -11.35 15.16 16.76
N ASP A 142 -11.78 15.22 15.49
CA ASP A 142 -12.14 14.05 14.71
C ASP A 142 -10.91 13.14 14.50
N LEU A 143 -9.75 13.70 14.17
CA LEU A 143 -8.50 12.95 14.06
C LEU A 143 -8.11 12.25 15.37
N LEU A 144 -8.20 12.95 16.50
CA LEU A 144 -7.94 12.38 17.81
C LEU A 144 -8.90 11.21 18.11
N PHE A 145 -10.18 11.38 17.81
CA PHE A 145 -11.16 10.30 17.93
C PHE A 145 -10.82 9.11 17.02
N LEU A 146 -10.48 9.35 15.75
CA LEU A 146 -10.13 8.31 14.78
C LEU A 146 -8.86 7.53 15.18
N ILE A 147 -7.85 8.21 15.73
CA ILE A 147 -6.65 7.58 16.26
C ILE A 147 -7.01 6.73 17.48
N ASN A 148 -7.70 7.33 18.45
CA ASN A 148 -7.98 6.67 19.72
C ASN A 148 -8.97 5.51 19.55
N ARG A 149 -9.97 5.58 18.66
CA ARG A 149 -10.88 4.44 18.38
C ARG A 149 -10.17 3.23 17.81
N THR A 150 -9.07 3.46 17.11
CA THR A 150 -8.27 2.39 16.53
C THR A 150 -7.49 1.63 17.60
N ILE A 151 -7.21 2.28 18.74
CA ILE A 151 -6.44 1.73 19.87
C ILE A 151 -7.38 1.17 20.97
N PHE A 152 -8.46 1.89 21.28
CA PHE A 152 -9.36 1.56 22.39
C PHE A 152 -10.65 0.92 21.86
N LYS A 153 -10.90 -0.34 22.26
CA LYS A 153 -12.04 -1.16 21.78
C LYS A 153 -13.42 -0.61 22.13
N ASN A 154 -13.55 0.23 23.16
CA ASN A 154 -14.83 0.74 23.65
C ASN A 154 -14.75 2.25 23.90
N TYR A 155 -15.75 2.98 23.42
CA TYR A 155 -16.10 4.31 23.90
C TYR A 155 -17.52 4.21 24.43
N GLU A 156 -17.69 4.50 25.72
CA GLU A 156 -19.00 4.93 26.19
C GLU A 156 -19.16 6.38 25.75
N ILE A 157 -20.16 6.63 24.90
CA ILE A 157 -20.62 7.97 24.53
C ILE A 157 -21.92 8.21 25.29
#